data_AF-A0A9D4IXJ5-F1
#
_entry.id   AF-A0A9D4IXJ5-F1
#
_cell.length_a   1.000
_cell.length_b   1.000
_cell.length_c   1.000
_cell.angle_alpha   90.00
_cell.angle_beta   90.00
_cell.angle_gamma   90.00
#
_symmetry.space_group_name_H-M   'P 1'
#
loop_
_entity.id
_entity.type
_entity.pdbx_description
1 polymer ?
#
loop_
_entity_poly.entity_id
_entity_poly.type
_entity_poly.pdbx_seq_one_letter_code
_entity_poly.pdbx_strand_id
1 'polypeptide(L)'
;MNTSSNTSSTSTTATDIATTTDTTTTTTSTTSTTTSHTTTTTSTTANSIATSSDTTTATTLLLLLLLLLLLLLLLLLLLQQQQQQQQQLLLILLLLQLPLQLQLLLLLLLLRILLLLLLVPLLLLLLLRLLLLLLLLLLLLLLLLLLLLLLLLLLLLLQLLLLLLLLLLLLLLHIFLLQLLLLPLLLLLLLLLLLLLLLLLLLLQLLQ
;
A
#
# COMPACT_ATOMS: atom_id res chain seq x y z
N MET A 1 13.42 -17.57 28.91
CA MET A 1 13.47 -18.65 27.91
C MET A 1 13.24 -18.03 26.54
N ASN A 2 14.26 -18.05 25.67
CA ASN A 2 14.10 -17.73 24.25
C ASN A 2 13.71 -19.00 23.50
N THR A 3 12.83 -18.88 22.50
CA THR A 3 12.72 -19.85 21.40
C THR A 3 12.51 -19.09 20.10
N SER A 4 13.20 -19.51 19.04
CA SER A 4 13.31 -18.81 17.76
C SER A 4 13.04 -19.77 16.59
N SER A 5 12.38 -19.28 15.54
CA SER A 5 12.21 -19.92 14.22
C SER A 5 11.54 -18.87 13.29
N ASN A 6 12.09 -18.36 12.17
CA ASN A 6 12.62 -19.01 10.95
C ASN A 6 11.63 -20.07 10.38
N THR A 7 11.28 -20.15 9.09
CA THR A 7 11.75 -19.55 7.80
C THR A 7 10.61 -19.70 6.75
N SER A 8 10.58 -19.26 5.47
CA SER A 8 11.52 -18.57 4.54
C SER A 8 10.74 -18.03 3.30
N SER A 9 11.41 -17.22 2.46
CA SER A 9 11.36 -17.06 0.96
C SER A 9 10.11 -17.51 0.13
N THR A 10 9.73 -16.90 -1.01
CA THR A 10 10.47 -16.40 -2.21
C THR A 10 9.43 -15.61 -3.05
N SER A 11 9.66 -14.59 -3.89
CA SER A 11 10.55 -14.55 -5.06
C SER A 11 10.64 -13.14 -5.69
N THR A 12 11.85 -12.83 -6.16
CA THR A 12 12.30 -11.76 -7.05
C THR A 12 11.49 -11.57 -8.35
N THR A 13 11.52 -10.36 -8.94
CA THR A 13 12.10 -10.05 -10.28
C THR A 13 12.01 -8.55 -10.63
N ALA A 14 13.12 -7.96 -11.11
CA ALA A 14 13.32 -6.75 -11.94
C ALA A 14 12.42 -5.49 -11.75
N THR A 15 12.94 -4.26 -11.78
CA THR A 15 13.67 -3.73 -12.93
C THR A 15 14.55 -2.53 -12.55
N ASP A 16 15.80 -2.53 -13.01
CA ASP A 16 16.67 -1.34 -13.02
C ASP A 16 16.08 -0.20 -13.84
N ILE A 17 16.17 1.04 -13.34
CA ILE A 17 16.75 2.15 -14.13
C ILE A 17 17.58 3.00 -13.17
N ALA A 18 18.89 3.04 -13.42
CA ALA A 18 19.78 4.01 -12.79
C ALA A 18 19.67 5.37 -13.51
N THR A 19 19.56 6.45 -12.74
CA THR A 19 19.88 7.80 -13.20
C THR A 19 20.79 8.48 -12.19
N THR A 20 22.06 8.06 -12.25
CA THR A 20 23.20 8.85 -11.79
C THR A 20 23.21 10.16 -12.58
N THR A 21 23.09 11.31 -11.92
CA THR A 21 23.26 12.61 -12.57
C THR A 21 24.43 13.36 -11.93
N ASP A 22 25.41 13.64 -12.77
CA ASP A 22 26.79 13.91 -12.43
C ASP A 22 27.08 15.05 -11.45
N THR A 23 28.13 14.77 -10.66
CA THR A 23 28.97 15.77 -10.01
C THR A 23 29.66 16.62 -11.08
N THR A 24 29.51 17.94 -11.06
CA THR A 24 30.35 18.85 -11.87
C THR A 24 31.16 19.78 -10.97
N THR A 25 32.27 19.25 -10.45
CA THR A 25 33.29 20.03 -9.74
C THR A 25 34.25 20.64 -10.77
N THR A 26 34.02 21.88 -11.19
CA THR A 26 34.94 22.60 -12.09
C THR A 26 36.04 23.28 -11.28
N THR A 27 37.06 22.50 -10.91
CA THR A 27 38.37 23.02 -10.48
C THR A 27 39.20 23.44 -11.70
N THR A 28 39.51 24.74 -11.81
CA THR A 28 40.47 25.23 -12.81
C THR A 28 41.78 25.62 -12.12
N SER A 29 42.75 24.70 -12.13
CA SER A 29 44.15 24.97 -11.75
C SER A 29 45.04 24.77 -12.96
N THR A 30 45.85 25.78 -13.28
CA THR A 30 47.01 25.73 -14.19
C THR A 30 48.02 26.73 -13.62
N THR A 31 49.12 26.33 -12.97
CA THR A 31 50.32 25.66 -13.54
C THR A 31 51.07 26.62 -14.47
N SER A 32 51.96 27.46 -13.92
CA SER A 32 53.41 27.22 -13.70
C SER A 32 54.28 27.44 -14.95
N THR A 33 55.13 28.48 -14.92
CA THR A 33 56.36 28.54 -15.74
C THR A 33 57.49 29.21 -14.97
N THR A 34 58.46 28.40 -14.55
CA THR A 34 59.75 28.78 -13.98
C THR A 34 60.77 28.96 -15.11
N THR A 35 61.55 30.04 -15.15
CA THR A 35 62.89 29.99 -15.77
C THR A 35 63.83 31.04 -15.17
N SER A 36 65.08 30.64 -14.96
CA SER A 36 66.17 31.46 -14.43
C SER A 36 67.13 31.91 -15.55
N HIS A 37 67.89 32.99 -15.33
CA HIS A 37 69.34 33.16 -15.56
C HIS A 37 69.71 34.68 -15.50
N THR A 38 70.70 35.13 -14.71
CA THR A 38 72.15 35.25 -15.01
C THR A 38 72.41 36.15 -16.26
N THR A 39 73.28 37.17 -16.33
CA THR A 39 74.57 37.42 -15.66
C THR A 39 75.02 38.90 -15.79
N THR A 40 75.76 39.41 -14.80
CA THR A 40 76.88 40.40 -14.81
C THR A 40 77.19 41.24 -16.06
N THR A 41 77.34 42.58 -15.92
CA THR A 41 78.65 43.28 -16.09
C THR A 41 78.64 44.77 -15.71
N THR A 42 79.80 45.22 -15.25
CA THR A 42 80.16 46.59 -14.84
C THR A 42 80.43 47.53 -16.01
N SER A 43 80.06 48.82 -15.88
CA SER A 43 80.90 49.91 -16.40
C SER A 43 80.75 51.20 -15.60
N THR A 44 81.85 51.64 -15.00
CA THR A 44 82.05 52.95 -14.37
C THR A 44 81.89 54.10 -15.37
N THR A 45 81.17 55.16 -15.00
CA THR A 45 81.56 56.52 -15.40
C THR A 45 81.09 57.53 -14.36
N ALA A 46 82.03 58.24 -13.75
CA ALA A 46 81.73 59.40 -12.91
C ALA A 46 81.54 60.64 -13.80
N ASN A 47 80.54 61.46 -13.48
CA ASN A 47 80.48 62.89 -13.81
C ASN A 47 79.45 63.53 -12.87
N SER A 48 79.88 64.35 -11.92
CA SER A 48 80.13 65.79 -12.12
C SER A 48 78.86 66.62 -11.90
N ILE A 49 78.58 66.84 -10.61
CA ILE A 49 78.13 68.11 -10.01
C ILE A 49 77.62 69.18 -10.99
N ALA A 50 76.31 69.44 -10.94
CA ALA A 50 75.70 70.70 -11.38
C ALA A 50 74.48 71.01 -10.50
N THR A 51 74.74 71.43 -9.25
CA THR A 51 73.71 71.86 -8.30
C THR A 51 73.24 73.27 -8.62
N SER A 52 72.10 73.42 -9.31
CA SER A 52 71.44 74.72 -9.47
C SER A 52 69.92 74.60 -9.64
N SER A 53 69.20 74.98 -8.58
CA SER A 53 67.79 75.45 -8.58
C SER A 53 66.74 74.60 -9.31
N ASP A 54 66.15 73.62 -8.62
CA ASP A 54 64.99 72.86 -9.11
C ASP A 54 63.93 72.57 -8.00
N THR A 55 63.71 73.55 -7.12
CA THR A 55 62.81 73.41 -5.94
C THR A 55 61.32 73.45 -6.27
N THR A 56 60.95 73.79 -7.51
CA THR A 56 59.56 73.90 -7.99
C THR A 56 58.97 72.56 -8.46
N THR A 57 59.81 71.60 -8.86
CA THR A 57 59.36 70.27 -9.32
C THR A 57 59.05 69.34 -8.15
N ALA A 58 59.83 69.40 -7.07
CA ALA A 58 59.58 68.62 -5.85
C ALA A 58 58.27 69.02 -5.14
N THR A 59 57.95 70.32 -5.10
CA THR A 59 56.73 70.84 -4.46
C THR A 59 55.47 70.49 -5.25
N THR A 60 55.53 70.53 -6.59
CA THR A 60 54.41 70.12 -7.47
C THR A 60 54.14 68.62 -7.41
N LEU A 61 55.18 67.77 -7.36
CA LEU A 61 55.01 66.32 -7.16
C LEU A 61 54.37 65.97 -5.81
N LEU A 62 54.74 66.67 -4.73
CA LEU A 62 54.18 66.44 -3.40
C LEU A 62 52.69 66.84 -3.36
N LEU A 63 52.33 67.96 -4.00
CA LEU A 63 50.94 68.42 -4.11
C LEU A 63 50.08 67.47 -4.96
N LEU A 64 50.64 66.94 -6.07
CA LEU A 64 49.99 65.91 -6.89
C LEU A 64 49.76 64.62 -6.10
N LEU A 65 50.76 64.17 -5.32
CA LEU A 65 50.65 62.99 -4.47
C LEU A 65 49.58 63.16 -3.38
N LEU A 66 49.51 64.34 -2.75
CA LEU A 66 48.47 64.66 -1.77
C LEU A 66 47.07 64.66 -2.39
N LEU A 67 46.92 65.23 -3.58
CA LEU A 67 45.66 65.22 -4.32
C LEU A 67 45.24 63.80 -4.72
N LEU A 68 46.19 62.97 -5.18
CA LEU A 68 45.94 61.57 -5.51
C LEU A 68 45.53 60.75 -4.28
N LEU A 69 46.18 60.97 -3.13
CA LEU A 69 45.83 60.31 -1.87
C LEU A 69 44.44 60.72 -1.38
N LEU A 70 44.08 62.00 -1.50
CA LEU A 70 42.74 62.51 -1.17
C LEU A 70 41.66 61.90 -2.09
N LEU A 71 41.95 61.81 -3.39
CA LEU A 71 41.07 61.19 -4.38
C LEU A 71 40.88 59.69 -4.09
N LEU A 72 41.95 58.97 -3.75
CA LEU A 72 41.91 57.56 -3.37
C LEU A 72 41.08 57.34 -2.09
N LEU A 73 41.24 58.22 -1.09
CA LEU A 73 40.46 58.17 0.14
C LEU A 73 38.96 58.41 -0.13
N LEU A 74 38.62 59.38 -0.98
CA LEU A 74 37.25 59.65 -1.38
C LEU A 74 36.64 58.49 -2.17
N LEU A 75 37.41 57.87 -3.08
CA LEU A 75 36.99 56.70 -3.83
C LEU A 75 36.75 55.49 -2.91
N LEU A 76 37.63 55.27 -1.93
CA LEU A 76 37.50 54.21 -0.94
C LEU A 76 36.26 54.41 -0.06
N LEU A 77 36.00 55.65 0.39
CA LEU A 77 34.79 56.01 1.14
C LEU A 77 33.53 55.75 0.30
N LEU A 78 33.52 56.16 -0.97
CA LEU A 78 32.39 55.97 -1.87
C LEU A 78 32.12 54.47 -2.12
N LEU A 79 33.17 53.67 -2.30
CA LEU A 79 33.06 52.22 -2.46
C LEU A 79 32.55 51.53 -1.19
N GLN A 80 32.99 51.96 0.00
CA GLN A 80 32.49 51.48 1.28
C GLN A 80 30.98 51.78 1.46
N GLN A 81 30.55 52.98 1.07
CA GLN A 81 29.16 53.41 1.14
C GLN A 81 28.27 52.58 0.17
N GLN A 82 28.76 52.31 -1.04
CA GLN A 82 28.11 51.43 -2.02
C GLN A 82 27.97 49.99 -1.50
N GLN A 83 29.03 49.44 -0.89
CA GLN A 83 29.00 48.13 -0.22
C GLN A 83 27.94 48.08 0.89
N GLN A 84 27.88 49.11 1.75
CA GLN A 84 26.87 49.19 2.82
C GLN A 84 25.45 49.19 2.24
N GLN A 85 25.18 49.97 1.18
CA GLN A 85 23.86 50.00 0.56
C GLN A 85 23.48 48.66 -0.08
N GLN A 86 24.42 47.96 -0.73
CA GLN A 86 24.15 46.61 -1.26
C GLN A 86 23.82 45.62 -0.14
N GLN A 87 24.57 45.64 0.97
CA GLN A 87 24.27 44.78 2.12
C GLN A 87 22.90 45.10 2.75
N GLN A 88 22.53 46.37 2.86
CA GLN A 88 21.20 46.78 3.33
C GLN A 88 20.08 46.31 2.39
N LEU A 89 20.24 46.46 1.07
CA LEU A 89 19.29 45.95 0.08
C LEU A 89 19.14 44.42 0.14
N LEU A 90 20.24 43.68 0.28
CA LEU A 90 20.23 42.23 0.39
C LEU A 90 19.52 41.78 1.69
N LEU A 91 19.78 42.47 2.81
CA LEU A 91 19.11 42.20 4.08
C LEU A 91 17.60 42.50 4.00
N ILE A 92 17.19 43.60 3.37
CA ILE A 92 15.78 43.92 3.11
C ILE A 92 15.11 42.86 2.22
N LEU A 93 15.79 42.42 1.15
CA LEU A 93 15.29 41.36 0.27
C LEU A 93 15.08 40.04 1.03
N LEU A 94 16.05 39.65 1.85
CA LEU A 94 15.98 38.44 2.68
C LEU A 94 14.88 38.54 3.74
N LEU A 95 14.74 39.71 4.37
CA LEU A 95 13.66 40.00 5.32
C LEU A 95 12.27 39.92 4.67
N LEU A 96 12.15 40.32 3.39
CA LEU A 96 10.91 40.25 2.61
C LEU A 96 10.62 38.83 2.09
N GLN A 97 11.65 38.04 1.79
CA GLN A 97 11.52 36.66 1.33
C GLN A 97 11.05 35.71 2.45
N LEU A 98 11.49 35.94 3.70
CA LEU A 98 11.15 35.12 4.86
C LEU A 98 9.63 34.98 5.13
N PRO A 99 8.81 36.06 5.21
CA PRO A 99 7.37 35.93 5.40
C PRO A 99 6.68 35.25 4.20
N LEU A 100 7.20 35.41 2.98
CA LEU A 100 6.65 34.77 1.79
C LEU A 100 6.89 33.24 1.80
N GLN A 101 8.08 32.80 2.23
CA GLN A 101 8.35 31.38 2.46
C GLN A 101 7.46 30.80 3.58
N LEU A 102 7.24 31.56 4.67
CA LEU A 102 6.38 31.14 5.76
C LEU A 102 4.90 31.05 5.35
N GLN A 103 4.41 31.99 4.53
CA GLN A 103 3.07 31.94 3.93
C GLN A 103 2.90 30.72 3.00
N LEU A 104 3.90 30.42 2.16
CA LEU A 104 3.89 29.23 1.30
C LEU A 104 3.83 27.93 2.13
N LEU A 105 4.65 27.85 3.20
CA LEU A 105 4.66 26.72 4.13
C LEU A 105 3.30 26.55 4.82
N LEU A 106 2.71 27.64 5.30
CA LEU A 106 1.39 27.66 5.92
C LEU A 106 0.29 27.19 4.95
N LEU A 107 0.32 27.67 3.70
CA LEU A 107 -0.62 27.27 2.65
C LEU A 107 -0.49 25.77 2.33
N LEU A 108 0.74 25.26 2.22
CA LEU A 108 1.00 23.84 1.97
C LEU A 108 0.56 22.95 3.16
N LEU A 109 0.76 23.41 4.39
CA LEU A 109 0.26 22.76 5.59
C LEU A 109 -1.28 22.73 5.61
N LEU A 110 -1.92 23.86 5.32
CA LEU A 110 -3.38 23.98 5.24
C LEU A 110 -3.96 23.05 4.17
N LEU A 111 -3.35 23.02 2.98
CA LEU A 111 -3.74 22.12 1.88
C LEU A 111 -3.62 20.65 2.28
N ARG A 112 -2.54 20.26 2.99
CA ARG A 112 -2.35 18.90 3.51
C ARG A 112 -3.41 18.54 4.55
N ILE A 113 -3.76 19.45 5.46
CA ILE A 113 -4.82 19.27 6.45
C ILE A 113 -6.18 19.12 5.76
N LEU A 114 -6.48 19.98 4.78
CA LEU A 114 -7.72 19.93 4.00
C LEU A 114 -7.85 18.61 3.22
N LEU A 115 -6.76 18.14 2.60
CA LEU A 115 -6.72 16.88 1.88
C LEU A 115 -6.92 15.68 2.82
N LEU A 116 -6.31 15.69 4.01
CA LEU A 116 -6.57 14.67 5.03
C LEU A 116 -8.02 14.71 5.53
N LEU A 117 -8.56 15.90 5.78
CA LEU A 117 -9.94 16.11 6.22
C LEU A 117 -10.97 15.62 5.18
N LEU A 118 -10.65 15.69 3.89
CA LEU A 118 -11.47 15.14 2.81
C LEU A 118 -11.27 13.62 2.62
N LEU A 119 -10.03 13.13 2.78
CA LEU A 119 -9.69 11.73 2.55
C LEU A 119 -10.24 10.80 3.64
N VAL A 120 -10.22 11.22 4.91
CA VAL A 120 -10.72 10.44 6.05
C VAL A 120 -12.20 10.02 5.89
N PRO A 121 -13.17 10.93 5.65
CA PRO A 121 -14.57 10.54 5.47
C PRO A 121 -14.80 9.73 4.18
N LEU A 122 -14.02 9.97 3.11
CA LEU A 122 -14.07 9.17 1.89
C LEU A 122 -13.65 7.71 2.16
N LEU A 123 -12.55 7.52 2.90
CA LEU A 123 -12.04 6.20 3.29
C LEU A 123 -13.01 5.50 4.27
N LEU A 124 -13.60 6.24 5.21
CA LEU A 124 -14.64 5.73 6.11
C LEU A 124 -15.88 5.26 5.34
N LEU A 125 -16.34 6.03 4.36
CA LEU A 125 -17.48 5.67 3.50
C LEU A 125 -17.17 4.41 2.66
N LEU A 126 -15.95 4.31 2.12
CA LEU A 126 -15.49 3.13 1.39
C LEU A 126 -15.46 1.89 2.28
N LEU A 127 -14.93 2.01 3.50
CA LEU A 127 -14.88 0.95 4.51
C LEU A 127 -16.28 0.50 4.92
N LEU A 128 -17.20 1.44 5.16
CA LEU A 128 -18.60 1.15 5.49
C LEU A 128 -19.31 0.42 4.34
N ARG A 129 -19.08 0.83 3.09
CA ARG A 129 -19.63 0.16 1.90
C ARG A 129 -19.10 -1.26 1.76
N LEU A 130 -17.81 -1.48 2.01
CA LEU A 130 -17.18 -2.80 2.00
C LEU A 130 -17.76 -3.70 3.10
N LEU A 131 -17.91 -3.17 4.31
CA LEU A 131 -18.51 -3.88 5.46
C LEU A 131 -19.96 -4.31 5.17
N LEU A 132 -20.75 -3.42 4.57
CA LEU A 132 -22.14 -3.71 4.17
C LEU A 132 -22.21 -4.80 3.08
N LEU A 133 -21.30 -4.78 2.11
CA LEU A 133 -21.20 -5.83 1.09
C LEU A 133 -20.81 -7.19 1.71
N LEU A 134 -19.86 -7.20 2.64
CA LEU A 134 -19.46 -8.40 3.38
C LEU A 134 -20.62 -8.97 4.20
N LEU A 135 -21.39 -8.11 4.88
CA LEU A 135 -22.58 -8.51 5.63
C LEU A 135 -23.67 -9.10 4.72
N LEU A 136 -23.90 -8.50 3.55
CA LEU A 136 -24.84 -9.00 2.55
C LEU A 136 -24.42 -10.37 2.01
N LEU A 137 -23.12 -10.56 1.75
CA LEU A 137 -22.56 -11.85 1.31
C LEU A 137 -22.73 -12.93 2.39
N LEU A 138 -22.49 -12.60 3.66
CA LEU A 138 -22.69 -13.51 4.79
C LEU A 138 -24.17 -13.90 4.95
N LEU A 139 -25.09 -12.95 4.80
CA LEU A 139 -26.54 -13.19 4.83
C LEU A 139 -26.98 -14.11 3.68
N LEU A 140 -26.45 -13.89 2.47
CA LEU A 140 -26.73 -14.74 1.31
C LEU A 140 -26.22 -16.18 1.53
N LEU A 141 -25.01 -16.33 2.09
CA LEU A 141 -24.44 -17.64 2.44
C LEU A 141 -25.29 -18.37 3.50
N LEU A 142 -25.75 -17.65 4.52
CA LEU A 142 -26.64 -18.20 5.55
C LEU A 142 -27.99 -18.65 4.97
N LEU A 143 -28.57 -17.86 4.06
CA LEU A 143 -29.81 -18.21 3.36
C LEU A 143 -29.64 -19.45 2.48
N LEU A 144 -28.52 -19.56 1.77
CA LEU A 144 -28.18 -20.73 0.95
C LEU A 144 -28.01 -22.00 1.81
N LEU A 145 -27.34 -21.87 2.97
CA LEU A 145 -27.18 -22.97 3.93
C LEU A 145 -28.53 -23.43 4.50
N LEU A 146 -29.42 -22.49 4.84
CA LEU A 146 -30.76 -22.79 5.32
C LEU A 146 -31.61 -23.49 4.24
N LEU A 147 -31.51 -23.05 2.98
CA LEU A 147 -32.17 -23.69 1.85
C LEU A 147 -31.67 -25.13 1.63
N LEU A 148 -30.35 -25.35 1.72
CA LEU A 148 -29.75 -26.68 1.61
C LEU A 148 -30.21 -27.61 2.74
N LEU A 149 -30.28 -27.10 3.98
CA LEU A 149 -30.79 -27.84 5.14
C LEU A 149 -32.27 -28.22 4.96
N LEU A 150 -33.10 -27.30 4.47
CA LEU A 150 -34.51 -27.54 4.17
C LEU A 150 -34.68 -28.61 3.08
N LEU A 151 -33.86 -28.57 2.02
CA LEU A 151 -33.87 -29.57 0.95
C LEU A 151 -33.47 -30.96 1.47
N LEU A 152 -32.45 -31.03 2.33
CA LEU A 152 -32.03 -32.28 2.97
C LEU A 152 -33.13 -32.86 3.88
N LEU A 153 -33.80 -32.01 4.67
CA LEU A 153 -34.93 -32.41 5.51
C LEU A 153 -36.11 -32.94 4.68
N LEU A 154 -36.42 -32.27 3.56
CA LEU A 154 -37.46 -32.70 2.63
C LEU A 154 -37.13 -34.05 1.99
N LEU A 155 -35.87 -34.27 1.60
CA LEU A 155 -35.41 -35.55 1.05
C LEU A 155 -35.52 -36.69 2.08
N LEU A 156 -35.13 -36.42 3.34
CA LEU A 156 -35.25 -37.38 4.44
C LEU A 156 -36.72 -37.71 4.75
N LEU A 157 -37.61 -36.71 4.75
CA LEU A 157 -39.05 -36.90 4.89
C LEU A 157 -39.62 -37.78 3.77
N LEU A 158 -39.21 -37.53 2.52
CA LEU A 158 -39.63 -38.31 1.36
C LEU A 158 -39.15 -39.78 1.45
N GLN A 159 -37.91 -39.99 1.90
CA GLN A 159 -37.36 -41.33 2.12
C GLN A 159 -38.12 -42.09 3.24
N LEU A 160 -38.48 -41.41 4.32
CA LEU A 160 -39.30 -41.98 5.40
C LEU A 160 -40.70 -42.34 4.90
N LEU A 161 -41.33 -41.48 4.09
CA LEU A 161 -42.64 -41.74 3.48
C LEU A 161 -42.60 -42.94 2.54
N LEU A 162 -41.55 -43.07 1.72
CA LEU A 162 -41.33 -44.22 0.84
C LEU A 162 -41.18 -45.52 1.64
N LEU A 163 -40.41 -45.49 2.73
CA LEU A 163 -40.23 -46.64 3.63
C LEU A 163 -41.54 -47.06 4.29
N LEU A 164 -42.35 -46.10 4.75
CA LEU A 164 -43.67 -46.35 5.33
C LEU A 164 -44.64 -46.96 4.30
N LEU A 165 -44.64 -46.47 3.06
CA LEU A 165 -45.44 -47.01 1.97
C LEU A 165 -45.02 -48.45 1.63
N LEU A 166 -43.72 -48.73 1.58
CA LEU A 166 -43.18 -50.08 1.36
C LEU A 166 -43.58 -51.04 2.49
N LEU A 167 -43.52 -50.59 3.74
CA LEU A 167 -43.93 -51.38 4.90
C LEU A 167 -45.45 -51.68 4.87
N LEU A 168 -46.27 -50.70 4.49
CA LEU A 168 -47.72 -50.87 4.32
C LEU A 168 -48.04 -51.87 3.21
N LEU A 169 -47.33 -51.80 2.07
CA LEU A 169 -47.47 -52.73 0.96
C LEU A 169 -47.07 -54.16 1.38
N LEU A 170 -45.97 -54.31 2.12
CA LEU A 170 -45.53 -55.60 2.66
C LEU A 170 -46.55 -56.20 3.64
N LEU A 171 -47.13 -55.38 4.52
CA LEU A 171 -48.19 -55.80 5.44
C LEU A 171 -49.44 -56.26 4.68
N LEU A 172 -49.88 -55.50 3.67
CA LEU A 172 -51.01 -55.87 2.83
C LEU A 172 -50.77 -57.19 2.09
N LEU A 173 -49.58 -57.38 1.52
CA LEU A 173 -49.17 -58.63 0.88
C LEU A 173 -49.17 -59.81 1.86
N HIS A 174 -48.71 -59.60 3.09
CA HIS A 174 -48.71 -60.62 4.14
C HIS A 174 -50.13 -61.02 4.55
N ILE A 175 -51.04 -60.05 4.73
CA ILE A 175 -52.47 -60.31 4.99
C ILE A 175 -53.11 -61.08 3.83
N PHE A 176 -52.83 -60.70 2.59
CA PHE A 176 -53.34 -61.39 1.40
C PHE A 176 -52.84 -62.83 1.32
N LEU A 177 -51.56 -63.08 1.60
CA LEU A 177 -50.97 -64.42 1.62
C LEU A 177 -51.56 -65.29 2.74
N LEU A 178 -51.81 -64.72 3.93
CA LEU A 178 -52.51 -65.43 5.01
C LEU A 178 -53.94 -65.79 4.62
N GLN A 179 -54.69 -64.89 3.98
CA GLN A 179 -56.04 -65.18 3.48
C GLN A 179 -56.02 -66.29 2.41
N LEU A 180 -55.07 -66.22 1.47
CA LEU A 180 -54.88 -67.21 0.40
C LEU A 180 -54.52 -68.60 0.95
N LEU A 181 -53.76 -68.68 2.05
CA LEU A 181 -53.38 -69.94 2.70
C LEU A 181 -54.50 -70.50 3.60
N LEU A 182 -55.25 -69.63 4.28
CA LEU A 182 -56.30 -70.03 5.22
C LEU A 182 -57.55 -70.53 4.50
N LEU A 183 -57.86 -70.01 3.31
CA LEU A 183 -59.02 -70.43 2.51
C LEU A 183 -59.02 -71.93 2.12
N PRO A 184 -57.96 -72.52 1.55
CA PRO A 184 -57.91 -73.97 1.27
C PRO A 184 -57.85 -74.82 2.55
N LEU A 185 -57.24 -74.31 3.63
CA LEU A 185 -57.23 -75.00 4.93
C LEU A 185 -58.65 -75.12 5.51
N LEU A 186 -59.44 -74.03 5.44
CA LEU A 186 -60.82 -74.00 5.88
C LEU A 186 -61.71 -74.90 5.00
N LEU A 187 -61.49 -74.90 3.68
CA LEU A 187 -62.16 -75.82 2.75
C LEU A 187 -61.87 -77.30 3.10
N LEU A 188 -60.60 -77.64 3.39
CA LEU A 188 -60.19 -78.98 3.78
C LEU A 188 -60.82 -79.41 5.11
N LEU A 189 -60.88 -78.51 6.10
CA LEU A 189 -61.52 -78.75 7.38
C LEU A 189 -63.02 -78.99 7.23
N LEU A 190 -63.70 -78.20 6.38
CA LEU A 190 -65.12 -78.37 6.06
C LEU A 190 -65.39 -79.73 5.37
N LEU A 191 -64.53 -80.12 4.42
CA LEU A 191 -64.60 -81.41 3.74
C LEU A 191 -64.42 -82.58 4.73
N LEU A 192 -63.46 -82.47 5.65
CA LEU A 192 -63.21 -83.45 6.70
C LEU A 192 -64.42 -83.59 7.64
N LEU A 193 -65.03 -82.48 8.04
CA LEU A 193 -66.22 -82.45 8.88
C LEU A 193 -67.42 -83.12 8.17
N LEU A 194 -67.61 -82.84 6.88
CA LEU A 194 -68.65 -83.47 6.05
C LEU A 194 -68.44 -84.99 5.94
N LEU A 195 -67.20 -85.43 5.71
CA LEU A 195 -66.84 -86.85 5.66
C LEU A 195 -67.11 -87.57 6.99
N LEU A 196 -66.76 -86.94 8.11
CA LEU A 196 -67.01 -87.47 9.45
C LEU A 196 -68.51 -87.61 9.73
N LEU A 197 -69.33 -86.62 9.33
CA LEU A 197 -70.78 -86.65 9.49
C LEU A 197 -71.42 -87.76 8.63
N LEU A 198 -70.94 -87.97 7.41
CA LEU A 198 -71.39 -89.06 6.54
C LEU A 198 -71.02 -90.44 7.09
N LEU A 199 -69.80 -90.58 7.65
CA LEU A 199 -69.36 -91.80 8.34
C LEU A 199 -70.25 -92.12 9.56
N LEU A 200 -70.56 -91.09 10.37
CA LEU A 200 -71.43 -91.22 11.53
C LEU A 200 -72.84 -91.69 11.13
N LEU A 201 -73.40 -91.13 10.05
CA LEU A 201 -74.71 -91.50 9.53
C LEU A 201 -74.73 -92.96 9.04
N LEU A 202 -73.69 -93.39 8.31
CA LEU A 202 -73.54 -94.78 7.85
C LEU A 202 -73.42 -95.74 9.05
N LEU A 203 -72.65 -95.39 10.07
CA LEU A 203 -72.51 -96.18 11.30
C LEU A 203 -73.84 -96.29 12.06
N LEU A 204 -74.64 -95.21 12.09
CA LEU A 204 -75.98 -95.22 12.67
C LEU A 204 -76.93 -96.16 11.91
N GLN A 205 -76.86 -96.19 10.57
CA GLN A 205 -77.64 -97.12 9.74
C GLN A 205 -77.24 -98.58 9.95
N LEU A 206 -75.97 -98.87 10.24
CA LEU A 206 -75.48 -100.21 10.56
C LEU A 206 -75.89 -100.73 11.96
N LEU A 207 -76.42 -99.86 12.82
CA LEU A 207 -76.84 -100.19 14.19
C LEU A 207 -78.37 -100.44 14.31
N GLN A 208 -79.12 -100.24 13.22
CA GLN A 208 -80.59 -100.41 13.14
C GLN A 208 -80.97 -101.76 12.50
#